data_AF-A0A814PIG1-F1
#
_entry.id   AF-A0A814PIG1-F1
#
_cell.length_a   1.000
_cell.length_b   1.000
_cell.length_c   1.000
_cell.angle_alpha   90.00
_cell.angle_beta   90.00
_cell.angle_gamma   90.00
#
_symmetry.space_group_name_H-M   'P 1'
#
loop_
_entity.id
_entity.type
_entity.pdbx_description
1 polymer ?
#
loop_
_entity_poly.entity_id
_entity_poly.type
_entity_poly.pdbx_seq_one_letter_code
_entity_poly.pdbx_strand_id
1 'polypeptide(L)'
;MLIALRPTEQTPLSVLYCAALIKETNFPPGVVNIILGDGPECGHAIVVHAHIDKVPCTSSVEDENEYSIRLSNNQIDSNTEQGSQILDFIESDYKFGDKLECGGERVDNKDYFIKATIFSDVKDDMQITREEISGPVMSVLKYDSYEEVIKRANDTTFGLDAGVITRDSKFERNDY
;
A
#
# COMPACT_ATOMS: atom_id res chain seq x y z
N MET A 1 0.09 -30.20 4.99
CA MET A 1 0.41 -28.82 4.61
C MET A 1 0.83 -28.08 5.87
N LEU A 2 2.04 -27.52 5.89
CA LEU A 2 2.58 -26.73 7.00
C LEU A 2 2.53 -25.26 6.60
N ILE A 3 2.10 -24.39 7.51
CA ILE A 3 2.02 -22.96 7.29
C ILE A 3 2.93 -22.27 8.32
N ALA A 4 3.87 -21.47 7.84
CA ALA A 4 4.59 -20.50 8.64
C ALA A 4 4.03 -19.11 8.30
N LEU A 5 3.55 -18.40 9.31
CA LEU A 5 2.95 -17.08 9.16
C LEU A 5 3.72 -16.06 9.99
N ARG A 6 4.08 -14.94 9.36
CA ARG A 6 4.79 -13.84 10.00
C ARG A 6 3.94 -12.57 9.90
N PRO A 7 3.33 -12.10 11.02
CA PRO A 7 2.66 -10.81 11.03
C PRO A 7 3.66 -9.66 10.97
N THR A 8 3.17 -8.46 10.73
CA THR A 8 3.96 -7.23 10.89
C THR A 8 4.32 -7.03 12.35
N GLU A 9 5.51 -6.50 12.61
CA GLU A 9 5.98 -6.16 13.96
C GLU A 9 5.15 -5.03 14.59
N GLN A 10 4.54 -4.18 13.76
CA GLN A 10 3.68 -3.08 14.18
C GLN A 10 2.30 -3.57 14.66
N THR A 11 1.76 -4.65 14.07
CA THR A 11 0.38 -5.12 14.34
C THR A 11 0.25 -6.62 14.61
N PRO A 12 1.07 -7.24 15.50
CA PRO A 12 1.10 -8.69 15.68
C PRO A 12 -0.07 -9.25 16.50
N LEU A 13 -0.78 -8.41 17.26
CA LEU A 13 -1.66 -8.86 18.34
C LEU A 13 -2.88 -9.65 17.84
N SER A 14 -3.48 -9.26 16.72
CA SER A 14 -4.63 -9.98 16.15
C SER A 14 -4.24 -11.40 15.72
N VAL A 15 -3.07 -11.55 15.10
CA VAL A 15 -2.52 -12.85 14.69
C VAL A 15 -2.15 -13.70 15.89
N LEU A 16 -1.58 -13.11 16.94
CA LEU A 16 -1.29 -13.82 18.19
C LEU A 16 -2.56 -14.26 18.92
N TYR A 17 -3.62 -13.46 18.86
CA TYR A 17 -4.92 -13.87 19.39
C TYR A 17 -5.49 -15.06 18.58
N CYS A 18 -5.41 -15.01 17.25
CA CYS A 18 -5.76 -16.16 16.41
C CYS A 18 -4.92 -17.41 16.75
N ALA A 19 -3.63 -17.24 17.10
CA ALA A 19 -2.77 -18.34 17.56
C ALA A 19 -3.33 -19.04 18.79
N ALA A 20 -3.83 -18.26 19.76
CA ALA A 20 -4.46 -18.79 20.97
C ALA A 20 -5.70 -19.62 20.62
N LEU A 21 -6.54 -19.13 19.71
CA LEU A 21 -7.72 -19.86 19.22
C LEU A 21 -7.33 -21.14 18.48
N ILE A 22 -6.27 -21.11 17.66
CA ILE A 22 -5.76 -22.31 16.96
C ILE A 22 -5.34 -23.37 17.97
N LYS A 23 -4.70 -22.97 19.09
CA LYS A 23 -4.30 -23.90 20.15
C LYS A 23 -5.49 -24.53 20.88
N GLU A 24 -6.62 -23.84 20.96
CA GLU A 24 -7.87 -24.38 21.52
C GLU A 24 -8.53 -25.42 20.60
N THR A 25 -8.13 -25.48 19.34
CA THR A 25 -8.59 -26.48 18.38
C THR A 25 -7.61 -27.65 18.26
N ASN A 26 -8.08 -28.79 17.75
CA ASN A 26 -7.27 -30.01 17.60
C ASN A 26 -6.35 -29.99 16.36
N PHE A 27 -5.71 -28.86 16.05
CA PHE A 27 -4.67 -28.86 15.01
C PHE A 27 -3.47 -29.71 15.47
N PRO A 28 -2.92 -30.57 14.59
CA PRO A 28 -1.69 -31.29 14.91
C PRO A 28 -0.53 -30.32 15.20
N PRO A 29 0.37 -30.64 16.13
CA PRO A 29 1.56 -29.84 16.40
C PRO A 29 2.37 -29.55 15.13
N GLY A 30 2.80 -28.30 14.97
CA GLY A 30 3.64 -27.85 13.84
C GLY A 30 2.90 -27.54 12.55
N VAL A 31 1.57 -27.72 12.47
CA VAL A 31 0.79 -27.38 11.26
C VAL A 31 0.74 -25.86 11.03
N VAL A 32 0.58 -25.08 12.10
CA VAL A 32 0.62 -23.61 12.05
C VAL A 32 1.72 -23.13 12.97
N ASN A 33 2.64 -22.35 12.42
CA ASN A 33 3.74 -21.74 13.16
C ASN A 33 3.67 -20.23 12.95
N ILE A 34 3.62 -19.46 14.04
CA ILE A 34 3.64 -18.00 13.99
C ILE A 34 5.02 -17.52 14.42
N ILE A 35 5.68 -16.77 13.54
CA ILE A 35 7.04 -16.28 13.74
C ILE A 35 6.96 -14.76 13.93
N LEU A 36 7.39 -14.29 15.11
CA LEU A 36 7.51 -12.88 15.42
C LEU A 36 8.96 -12.42 15.17
N GLY A 37 9.10 -11.26 14.54
CA GLY A 37 10.39 -10.63 14.28
C GLY A 37 10.27 -9.62 13.15
N ASP A 38 11.34 -8.87 12.90
CA ASP A 38 11.38 -7.85 11.86
C ASP A 38 11.55 -8.46 10.45
N GLY A 39 11.35 -7.61 9.44
CA GLY A 39 11.47 -8.01 8.03
C GLY A 39 12.89 -8.45 7.64
N PRO A 40 13.93 -7.64 7.93
CA PRO A 40 15.30 -7.95 7.53
C PRO A 40 15.84 -9.27 8.07
N GLU A 41 15.50 -9.66 9.30
CA GLU A 41 15.97 -10.92 9.87
C GLU A 41 14.99 -12.07 9.57
N CYS A 42 13.76 -11.97 10.08
CA CYS A 42 12.80 -13.07 10.02
C CYS A 42 12.18 -13.22 8.62
N GLY A 43 11.87 -12.11 7.96
CA GLY A 43 11.33 -12.13 6.60
C GLY A 43 12.34 -12.71 5.60
N HIS A 44 13.59 -12.24 5.64
CA HIS A 44 14.65 -12.76 4.78
C HIS A 44 14.87 -14.26 4.99
N ALA A 45 14.95 -14.71 6.25
CA ALA A 45 15.12 -16.13 6.58
C ALA A 45 14.01 -17.00 5.99
N ILE A 46 12.74 -16.54 6.00
CA ILE A 46 11.61 -17.24 5.39
C ILE A 46 11.75 -17.31 3.87
N VAL A 47 12.14 -16.21 3.22
CA VAL A 47 12.21 -16.16 1.76
C VAL A 47 13.31 -17.06 1.19
N VAL A 48 14.46 -17.16 1.87
CA VAL A 48 15.61 -17.93 1.37
C VAL A 48 15.65 -19.38 1.86
N HIS A 49 14.69 -19.82 2.67
CA HIS A 49 14.73 -21.13 3.30
C HIS A 49 14.51 -22.27 2.27
N ALA A 50 15.50 -23.16 2.14
CA ALA A 50 15.49 -24.24 1.15
C ALA A 50 14.32 -25.24 1.24
N HIS A 51 13.63 -25.28 2.37
CA HIS A 51 12.49 -26.18 2.62
C HIS A 51 11.12 -25.48 2.56
N ILE A 52 11.04 -24.22 2.15
CA ILE A 52 9.76 -23.53 1.94
C ILE A 52 9.34 -23.67 0.48
N ASP A 53 8.20 -24.32 0.27
CA ASP A 53 7.69 -24.62 -1.08
C ASP A 53 7.07 -23.39 -1.77
N LYS A 54 6.54 -22.44 -0.98
CA LYS A 54 5.86 -21.23 -1.49
C LYS A 54 5.85 -20.11 -0.45
N VAL A 55 6.07 -18.88 -0.91
CA VAL A 55 5.97 -17.66 -0.09
C VAL A 55 4.93 -16.70 -0.70
N PRO A 56 3.69 -16.67 -0.19
CA PRO A 56 2.77 -15.59 -0.51
C PRO A 56 3.12 -14.33 0.30
N CYS A 57 3.21 -13.17 -0.36
CA CYS A 57 3.50 -11.88 0.27
C CYS A 57 2.55 -10.78 -0.26
N THR A 58 2.19 -9.82 0.59
CA THR A 58 1.29 -8.69 0.24
C THR A 58 1.91 -7.32 0.58
N SER A 59 3.24 -7.25 0.70
CA SER A 59 3.99 -6.03 1.00
C SER A 59 4.19 -5.15 -0.23
N SER A 60 4.61 -3.90 -0.03
CA SER A 60 5.10 -3.04 -1.12
C SER A 60 6.42 -3.58 -1.68
N VAL A 61 6.65 -3.27 -2.96
CA VAL A 61 7.83 -3.68 -3.72
C VAL A 61 8.77 -2.47 -3.77
N GLU A 62 9.87 -2.51 -3.03
CA GLU A 62 11.00 -1.63 -3.28
C GLU A 62 12.16 -2.49 -3.79
N ASP A 63 12.61 -2.18 -5.00
CA ASP A 63 13.73 -2.79 -5.74
C ASP A 63 13.71 -4.31 -5.94
N GLU A 64 13.66 -4.74 -7.21
CA GLU A 64 13.78 -6.15 -7.64
C GLU A 64 15.09 -6.84 -7.18
N ASN A 65 16.05 -6.08 -6.65
CA ASN A 65 17.37 -6.55 -6.22
C ASN A 65 17.54 -6.66 -4.71
N GLU A 66 16.57 -6.21 -3.90
CA GLU A 66 16.64 -6.30 -2.45
C GLU A 66 15.35 -6.95 -1.92
N TYR A 67 15.48 -8.03 -1.17
CA TYR A 67 14.33 -8.73 -0.55
C TYR A 67 13.76 -7.91 0.64
N SER A 68 13.66 -6.59 0.50
CA SER A 68 13.13 -5.65 1.47
C SER A 68 11.61 -5.55 1.31
N ILE A 69 10.93 -6.53 1.89
CA ILE A 69 9.48 -6.56 2.04
C ILE A 69 9.08 -5.46 3.05
N ARG A 70 8.58 -4.30 2.57
CA ARG A 70 8.00 -3.23 3.42
C ARG A 70 6.48 -3.37 3.48
N LEU A 71 5.92 -3.43 4.69
CA LEU A 71 4.50 -3.70 4.88
C LEU A 71 3.69 -2.40 4.78
N SER A 72 2.62 -2.40 3.99
CA SER A 72 1.67 -1.29 3.95
C SER A 72 0.80 -1.29 5.21
N ASN A 73 0.81 -0.19 5.96
CA ASN A 73 -0.02 -0.02 7.15
C ASN A 73 -1.27 0.81 6.83
N ASN A 74 -2.44 0.30 7.21
CA ASN A 74 -3.70 1.03 7.19
C ASN A 74 -3.87 2.01 8.37
N GLN A 75 -2.93 2.03 9.32
CA GLN A 75 -2.83 3.04 10.37
C GLN A 75 -1.65 3.93 10.04
N ILE A 76 -1.92 5.03 9.34
CA ILE A 76 -0.91 6.00 8.97
C ILE A 76 -0.66 6.88 10.19
N ASP A 77 0.24 6.41 11.06
CA ASP A 77 0.77 7.20 12.16
C ASP A 77 1.73 8.25 11.60
N SER A 78 1.38 9.53 11.72
CA SER A 78 2.21 10.63 11.24
C SER A 78 3.61 10.69 11.88
N ASN A 79 3.84 10.08 13.04
CA ASN A 79 5.15 10.00 13.70
C ASN A 79 6.01 8.82 13.25
N THR A 80 5.49 7.94 12.39
CA THR A 80 6.30 6.86 11.82
C THR A 80 7.11 7.34 10.62
N GLU A 81 8.07 6.51 10.21
CA GLU A 81 8.81 6.71 8.96
C GLU A 81 7.87 6.86 7.75
N GLN A 82 6.81 6.05 7.68
CA GLN A 82 5.78 6.15 6.65
C GLN A 82 5.05 7.50 6.70
N GLY A 83 4.70 7.97 7.90
CA GLY A 83 4.08 9.28 8.10
C GLY A 83 4.96 10.45 7.63
N SER A 84 6.26 10.41 7.95
CA SER A 84 7.23 11.39 7.46
C SER A 84 7.40 11.31 5.94
N GLN A 85 7.51 10.11 5.37
CA GLN A 85 7.59 9.90 3.92
C GLN A 85 6.40 10.56 3.22
N ILE A 86 5.17 10.32 3.68
CA ILE A 86 3.97 10.94 3.09
C ILE A 86 4.05 12.47 3.14
N LEU A 87 4.48 13.05 4.25
CA LEU A 87 4.62 14.51 4.38
C LEU A 87 5.73 15.06 3.47
N ASP A 88 6.83 14.34 3.31
CA ASP A 88 7.92 14.71 2.42
C ASP A 88 7.48 14.66 0.94
N PHE A 89 6.71 13.65 0.54
CA PHE A 89 6.08 13.56 -0.79
C PHE A 89 5.14 14.75 -1.05
N ILE A 90 4.29 15.09 -0.07
CA ILE A 90 3.39 16.25 -0.16
C ILE A 90 4.20 17.54 -0.30
N GLU A 91 5.28 17.71 0.46
CA GLU A 91 6.11 18.92 0.42
C GLU A 91 6.91 19.04 -0.88
N SER A 92 7.42 17.92 -1.42
CA SER A 92 8.19 17.92 -2.66
C SER A 92 7.37 18.40 -3.84
N ASP A 93 6.13 17.92 -3.98
CA ASP A 93 5.27 18.23 -5.13
C ASP A 93 4.57 19.60 -5.01
N TYR A 94 4.36 20.11 -3.79
CA TYR A 94 3.93 21.51 -3.57
C TYR A 94 4.89 22.53 -4.22
N LYS A 95 6.15 22.17 -4.47
CA LYS A 95 7.16 23.04 -5.08
C LYS A 95 7.14 23.02 -6.63
N PHE A 96 6.38 22.12 -7.28
CA PHE A 96 6.47 21.88 -8.73
C PHE A 96 5.25 22.25 -9.59
N GLY A 97 4.27 22.97 -9.03
CA GLY A 97 3.21 23.62 -9.80
C GLY A 97 1.82 22.99 -9.66
N ASP A 98 1.69 22.03 -8.76
CA ASP A 98 0.45 21.40 -8.35
C ASP A 98 -0.38 22.37 -7.50
N LYS A 99 -1.70 22.25 -7.55
CA LYS A 99 -2.58 23.01 -6.68
C LYS A 99 -3.03 22.13 -5.52
N LEU A 100 -2.44 22.36 -4.35
CA LEU A 100 -2.94 21.81 -3.08
C LEU A 100 -4.28 22.46 -2.74
N GLU A 101 -5.37 21.70 -2.86
CA GLU A 101 -6.73 22.20 -2.57
C GLU A 101 -7.04 22.17 -1.07
N CYS A 102 -6.60 21.11 -0.39
CA CYS A 102 -6.78 20.95 1.05
C CYS A 102 -5.81 19.93 1.64
N GLY A 103 -5.67 19.96 2.97
CA GLY A 103 -4.82 19.02 3.70
C GLY A 103 -3.35 19.38 3.62
N GLY A 104 -2.50 18.37 3.39
CA GLY A 104 -1.06 18.54 3.24
C GLY A 104 -0.29 18.67 4.57
N GLU A 105 -0.95 18.42 5.70
CA GLU A 105 -0.39 18.65 7.02
C GLU A 105 -0.96 17.67 8.05
N ARG A 106 -0.37 17.67 9.25
CA ARG A 106 -0.84 16.87 10.39
C ARG A 106 -2.15 17.43 10.95
N VAL A 107 -2.93 16.59 11.59
CA VAL A 107 -4.10 17.03 12.38
C VAL A 107 -3.61 17.62 13.71
N ASP A 108 -4.05 18.85 14.02
CA ASP A 108 -3.70 19.51 15.28
C ASP A 108 -4.06 18.66 16.50
N ASN A 109 -3.15 18.60 17.47
CA ASN A 109 -3.30 17.88 18.74
C ASN A 109 -3.57 16.37 18.61
N LYS A 110 -3.27 15.77 17.44
CA LYS A 110 -3.31 14.32 17.24
C LYS A 110 -2.06 13.85 16.51
N ASP A 111 -1.13 13.33 17.29
CA ASP A 111 0.21 12.89 16.90
C ASP A 111 0.26 11.80 15.81
N TYR A 112 -0.88 11.17 15.51
CA TYR A 112 -0.99 9.99 14.65
C TYR A 112 -1.72 10.24 13.33
N PHE A 113 -2.14 11.45 12.97
CA PHE A 113 -3.03 11.64 11.82
C PHE A 113 -2.52 12.69 10.84
N ILE A 114 -2.57 12.34 9.55
CA ILE A 114 -2.38 13.25 8.42
C ILE A 114 -3.76 13.66 7.91
N LYS A 115 -3.95 14.95 7.60
CA LYS A 115 -5.19 15.45 7.00
C LYS A 115 -5.39 14.81 5.62
N ALA A 116 -6.64 14.50 5.27
CA ALA A 116 -6.97 14.10 3.91
C ALA A 116 -6.53 15.19 2.94
N THR A 117 -5.77 14.81 1.92
CA THR A 117 -5.04 15.74 1.05
C THR A 117 -5.49 15.56 -0.38
N ILE A 118 -5.87 16.66 -1.04
CA ILE A 118 -6.30 16.64 -2.43
C ILE A 118 -5.42 17.59 -3.23
N PHE A 119 -4.83 17.07 -4.29
CA PHE A 119 -4.14 17.85 -5.32
C PHE A 119 -4.97 17.89 -6.59
N SER A 120 -5.07 19.08 -7.19
CA SER A 120 -5.69 19.30 -8.49
C SER A 120 -4.70 19.88 -9.48
N ASP A 121 -5.07 19.83 -10.77
CA ASP A 121 -4.24 20.30 -11.90
C ASP A 121 -2.86 19.62 -11.95
N VAL A 122 -2.78 18.38 -11.47
CA VAL A 122 -1.59 17.53 -11.53
C VAL A 122 -1.39 16.95 -12.92
N LYS A 123 -0.13 16.70 -13.28
CA LYS A 123 0.31 16.20 -14.59
C LYS A 123 0.82 14.78 -14.46
N ASP A 124 0.74 14.03 -15.57
CA ASP A 124 1.09 12.62 -15.61
C ASP A 124 2.56 12.33 -15.29
N ASP A 125 3.47 13.30 -15.33
CA ASP A 125 4.90 13.11 -15.06
C ASP A 125 5.30 13.49 -13.62
N MET A 126 4.34 13.87 -12.78
CA MET A 126 4.58 14.24 -11.39
C MET A 126 4.67 13.03 -10.47
N GLN A 127 5.50 13.12 -9.43
CA GLN A 127 5.75 12.03 -8.50
C GLN A 127 4.44 11.54 -7.83
N ILE A 128 3.56 12.47 -7.43
CA ILE A 128 2.21 12.18 -6.89
C ILE A 128 1.27 11.38 -7.82
N THR A 129 1.61 11.28 -9.12
CA THR A 129 0.83 10.51 -10.11
C THR A 129 1.52 9.21 -10.53
N ARG A 130 2.82 9.09 -10.25
CA ARG A 130 3.65 7.94 -10.68
C ARG A 130 4.00 7.00 -9.56
N GLU A 131 4.03 7.46 -8.32
CA GLU A 131 4.47 6.68 -7.17
C GLU A 131 3.32 6.36 -6.20
N GLU A 132 3.46 5.26 -5.47
CA GLU A 132 2.52 4.88 -4.42
C GLU A 132 2.83 5.63 -3.11
N ILE A 133 1.99 6.63 -2.78
CA ILE A 133 2.18 7.44 -1.56
C ILE A 133 1.79 6.67 -0.29
N SER A 134 0.91 5.66 -0.39
CA SER A 134 0.39 4.89 0.75
C SER A 134 -0.15 5.78 1.90
N GLY A 135 -0.74 6.93 1.53
CA GLY A 135 -1.19 8.01 2.39
C GLY A 135 -2.63 8.46 2.10
N PRO A 136 -3.26 9.33 2.92
CA PRO A 136 -4.60 9.85 2.63
C PRO A 136 -4.53 10.98 1.58
N VAL A 137 -3.93 10.70 0.42
CA VAL A 137 -3.61 11.68 -0.63
C VAL A 137 -4.29 11.27 -1.92
N MET A 138 -4.97 12.20 -2.57
CA MET A 138 -5.66 11.98 -3.84
C MET A 138 -5.22 13.00 -4.89
N SER A 139 -4.87 12.48 -6.06
CA SER A 139 -4.50 13.23 -7.26
C SER A 139 -5.72 13.34 -8.20
N VAL A 140 -6.09 14.55 -8.60
CA VAL A 140 -7.24 14.80 -9.49
C VAL A 140 -6.75 15.28 -10.86
N LEU A 141 -6.94 14.44 -11.87
CA LEU A 141 -6.55 14.68 -13.25
C LEU A 141 -7.80 14.89 -14.12
N LYS A 142 -7.75 15.91 -14.97
CA LYS A 142 -8.77 16.15 -16.01
C LYS A 142 -8.34 15.45 -17.29
N TYR A 143 -9.32 14.99 -18.07
CA TYR A 143 -9.15 14.40 -19.39
C TYR A 143 -10.29 14.88 -20.30
N ASP A 144 -10.06 14.85 -21.61
CA ASP A 144 -11.02 15.36 -22.60
C ASP A 144 -11.70 14.25 -23.42
N SER A 145 -11.10 13.05 -23.47
CA SER A 145 -11.65 11.91 -24.22
C SER A 145 -11.49 10.56 -23.52
N TYR A 146 -12.30 9.60 -23.96
CA TYR A 146 -12.27 8.25 -23.41
C TYR A 146 -10.97 7.52 -23.76
N GLU A 147 -10.51 7.63 -25.00
CA GLU A 147 -9.27 7.03 -25.47
C GLU A 147 -8.06 7.58 -24.70
N GLU A 148 -8.07 8.88 -24.41
CA GLU A 148 -7.04 9.53 -23.60
C GLU A 148 -7.02 8.98 -22.17
N VAL A 149 -8.17 8.91 -21.49
CA VAL A 149 -8.19 8.45 -20.09
C VAL A 149 -7.79 6.99 -19.95
N ILE A 150 -8.18 6.11 -20.88
CA ILE A 150 -7.69 4.72 -20.87
C ILE A 150 -6.18 4.69 -21.04
N LYS A 151 -5.66 5.43 -22.00
CA LYS A 151 -4.22 5.44 -22.28
C LYS A 151 -3.44 5.92 -21.06
N ARG A 152 -3.90 6.99 -20.41
CA ARG A 152 -3.28 7.57 -19.21
C ARG A 152 -3.41 6.65 -17.99
N ALA A 153 -4.57 6.04 -17.78
CA ALA A 153 -4.78 5.09 -16.68
C ALA A 153 -3.88 3.84 -16.80
N ASN A 154 -3.54 3.42 -18.02
CA ASN A 154 -2.62 2.30 -18.27
C ASN A 154 -1.15 2.71 -18.39
N ASP A 155 -0.84 4.01 -18.40
CA ASP A 155 0.54 4.51 -18.42
C ASP A 155 1.09 4.53 -16.98
N THR A 156 1.31 3.35 -16.44
CA THR A 156 1.85 3.14 -15.09
C THR A 156 2.55 1.79 -15.01
N THR A 157 3.46 1.63 -14.05
CA THR A 157 4.09 0.35 -13.72
C THR A 157 3.19 -0.54 -12.85
N PHE A 158 2.11 0.02 -12.30
CA PHE A 158 1.17 -0.67 -11.43
C PHE A 158 -0.03 -1.27 -12.20
N GLY A 159 -0.80 -2.13 -11.53
CA GLY A 159 -1.98 -2.79 -12.13
C GLY A 159 -2.86 -3.52 -11.13
N LEU A 160 -2.99 -2.98 -9.90
CA LEU A 160 -3.67 -3.66 -8.80
C LEU A 160 -5.20 -3.64 -8.92
N ASP A 161 -5.79 -2.47 -9.15
CA ASP A 161 -7.24 -2.27 -9.27
C ASP A 161 -7.56 -1.02 -10.09
N ALA A 162 -8.77 -0.94 -10.65
CA ALA A 162 -9.29 0.23 -11.35
C ALA A 162 -10.82 0.34 -11.20
N GLY A 163 -11.31 1.54 -10.90
CA GLY A 163 -12.74 1.83 -10.77
C GLY A 163 -13.24 2.76 -11.87
N VAL A 164 -14.37 2.43 -12.49
CA VAL A 164 -15.07 3.31 -13.44
C VAL A 164 -16.47 3.65 -12.94
N ILE A 165 -16.78 4.94 -12.88
CA ILE A 165 -18.10 5.44 -12.51
C ILE A 165 -18.74 6.09 -13.73
N THR A 166 -19.81 5.48 -14.24
CA THR A 166 -20.58 5.99 -15.37
C THR A 166 -22.06 5.72 -15.17
N ARG A 167 -22.91 6.55 -15.78
CA ARG A 167 -24.35 6.29 -15.89
C ARG A 167 -24.71 5.57 -17.19
N ASP A 168 -23.76 5.42 -18.10
CA ASP A 168 -23.99 4.74 -19.37
C ASP A 168 -23.90 3.23 -19.17
N SER A 169 -25.06 2.57 -19.19
CA SER A 169 -25.19 1.12 -19.11
C SER A 169 -24.50 0.36 -20.26
N LYS A 170 -24.15 1.03 -21.37
CA LYS A 170 -23.46 0.40 -22.51
C LYS A 170 -21.95 0.37 -22.37
N PHE A 171 -21.41 1.05 -21.35
CA PHE A 171 -19.98 1.16 -21.11
C PHE A 171 -19.26 -0.20 -20.99
N GLU A 172 -19.95 -1.24 -20.50
CA GLU A 172 -19.39 -2.60 -20.35
C GLU A 172 -19.26 -3.38 -21.67
N ARG A 173 -19.88 -2.91 -22.76
CA ARG A 173 -19.86 -3.61 -24.04
C ARG A 173 -18.80 -2.99 -24.93
N ASN A 174 -17.68 -3.70 -25.07
CA ASN A 174 -16.60 -3.44 -26.03
C ASN A 174 -17.14 -3.43 -27.48
N ASP A 175 -17.84 -2.37 -27.85
CA ASP A 175 -18.08 -1.98 -29.24
C ASP A 175 -17.04 -0.90 -29.60
N TYR A 176 -15.74 -1.28 -29.60
CA TYR A 176 -14.65 -0.57 -30.27
C TYR A 176 -14.25 -1.35 -31.52
#